data_AF-A0ABD7TTQ7-F1
#
_entry.id   AF-A0ABD7TTQ7-F1
#
_cell.length_a   1.000
_cell.length_b   1.000
_cell.length_c   1.000
_cell.angle_alpha   90.00
_cell.angle_beta   90.00
_cell.angle_gamma   90.00
#
_symmetry.space_group_name_H-M   'P 1'
#
loop_
_entity.id
_entity.type
_entity.pdbx_description
1 polymer ?
#
loop_
_entity_poly.entity_id
_entity_poly.type
_entity_poly.pdbx_seq_one_letter_code
_entity_poly.pdbx_strand_id
1 'polypeptide(L)'
;MKKRVHLLCSQRNIPNRLLQKKVNEDWIGVDRGTLVLLQSKIQPVYAVGDFDSVTIEEKQWIEARMNIETMPKEKDVTDLAYAVQKALEMGYKKIKIYGATGGRLDHFMGAMQLLKHADFKDKKIQLIDQRNVIELLTPGTYTKRVKRRYPYISFIPVTDYATLSLKGFKYELDNKHLEQGATLTISNEFKDNDAEILLHEGMLYQIRSKD
;
A
#
# COMPACT_ATOMS: atom_id res chain seq x y z
N MET A 1 -4.31 -11.41 19.08
CA MET A 1 -4.68 -10.32 18.15
C MET A 1 -3.75 -10.33 16.93
N LYS A 2 -4.29 -10.46 15.72
CA LYS A 2 -3.50 -10.46 14.47
C LYS A 2 -2.96 -9.06 14.17
N LYS A 3 -1.64 -8.90 14.08
CA LYS A 3 -0.99 -7.57 14.04
C LYS A 3 -0.85 -7.01 12.62
N ARG A 4 -0.63 -7.85 11.62
CA ARG A 4 -0.29 -7.43 10.25
C ARG A 4 -0.55 -8.56 9.25
N VAL A 5 -0.95 -8.21 8.04
CA VAL A 5 -1.00 -9.10 6.87
C VAL A 5 -0.35 -8.43 5.67
N HIS A 6 0.15 -9.24 4.73
CA HIS A 6 0.66 -8.78 3.44
C HIS A 6 -0.27 -9.25 2.32
N LEU A 7 -0.60 -8.36 1.39
CA LEU A 7 -1.35 -8.67 0.19
C LEU A 7 -0.37 -8.68 -0.99
N LEU A 8 -0.47 -9.68 -1.85
CA LEU A 8 0.31 -9.75 -3.08
C LEU A 8 -0.63 -9.74 -4.29
N CYS A 9 -0.50 -8.74 -5.15
CA CYS A 9 -1.25 -8.64 -6.42
C CYS A 9 -0.47 -9.27 -7.59
N SER A 10 0.85 -9.12 -7.58
CA SER A 10 1.73 -9.68 -8.61
C SER A 10 3.17 -9.74 -8.12
N GLN A 11 4.07 -10.35 -8.89
CA GLN A 11 5.51 -10.34 -8.61
C GLN A 11 6.22 -9.08 -9.14
N ARG A 12 5.50 -8.15 -9.76
CA ARG A 12 6.11 -6.97 -10.40
C ARG A 12 6.57 -5.95 -9.36
N ASN A 13 7.78 -5.44 -9.55
CA ASN A 13 8.36 -4.36 -8.76
C ASN A 13 8.34 -4.58 -7.23
N ILE A 14 8.27 -5.82 -6.75
CA ILE A 14 8.28 -6.09 -5.31
C ILE A 14 9.72 -6.04 -4.75
N PRO A 15 9.92 -5.71 -3.45
CA PRO A 15 11.25 -5.72 -2.85
C PRO A 15 12.02 -7.04 -3.03
N ASN A 16 13.32 -6.94 -3.27
CA ASN A 16 14.20 -8.10 -3.41
C ASN A 16 14.12 -9.03 -2.18
N ARG A 17 13.99 -10.34 -2.47
CA ARG A 17 13.85 -11.41 -1.47
C ARG A 17 12.68 -11.20 -0.50
N LEU A 18 11.64 -10.46 -0.89
CA LEU A 18 10.47 -10.21 -0.04
C LEU A 18 9.86 -11.52 0.48
N LEU A 19 9.54 -12.43 -0.43
CA LEU A 19 8.85 -13.68 -0.11
C LEU A 19 9.71 -14.60 0.77
N GLN A 20 11.03 -14.67 0.49
CA GLN A 20 11.98 -15.41 1.33
C GLN A 20 12.05 -14.83 2.76
N LYS A 21 12.12 -13.50 2.89
CA LYS A 21 12.21 -12.82 4.19
C LYS A 21 10.91 -12.84 5.00
N LYS A 22 9.79 -13.16 4.36
CA LYS A 22 8.44 -13.09 4.94
C LYS A 22 7.66 -14.38 4.77
N VAL A 23 8.37 -15.50 4.60
CA VAL A 23 7.77 -16.82 4.34
C VAL A 23 6.82 -17.26 5.46
N ASN A 24 7.11 -16.89 6.71
CA ASN A 24 6.31 -17.25 7.89
C ASN A 24 5.34 -16.14 8.35
N GLU A 25 5.08 -15.12 7.53
CA GLU A 25 4.10 -14.08 7.85
C GLU A 25 2.76 -14.36 7.15
N ASP A 26 1.66 -13.77 7.63
CA ASP A 26 0.35 -13.96 7.01
C ASP A 26 0.27 -13.24 5.64
N TRP A 27 -0.16 -13.98 4.61
CA TRP A 27 -0.34 -13.48 3.25
C TRP A 27 -1.76 -13.66 2.73
N ILE A 28 -2.24 -12.70 1.95
CA ILE A 28 -3.44 -12.81 1.12
C ILE A 28 -3.01 -12.71 -0.34
N GLY A 29 -3.42 -13.68 -1.14
CA GLY A 29 -3.24 -13.66 -2.59
C GLY A 29 -4.35 -12.86 -3.26
N VAL A 30 -3.98 -11.97 -4.18
CA VAL A 30 -4.91 -11.24 -5.05
C VAL A 30 -4.55 -11.60 -6.50
N ASP A 31 -5.49 -12.16 -7.23
CA ASP A 31 -5.33 -12.67 -8.60
C ASP A 31 -4.05 -13.54 -8.74
N ARG A 32 -3.22 -13.21 -9.72
CA ARG A 32 -1.93 -13.85 -10.00
C ARG A 32 -0.96 -13.84 -8.81
N GLY A 33 -1.11 -12.92 -7.86
CA GLY A 33 -0.33 -12.93 -6.63
C GLY A 33 -0.53 -14.21 -5.81
N THR A 34 -1.70 -14.83 -5.89
CA THR A 34 -1.98 -16.14 -5.27
C THR A 34 -1.06 -17.23 -5.84
N LEU A 35 -0.96 -17.32 -7.17
CA LEU A 35 -0.07 -18.26 -7.85
C LEU A 35 1.38 -18.07 -7.41
N VAL A 36 1.85 -16.82 -7.37
CA VAL A 36 3.23 -16.47 -6.99
C VAL A 36 3.54 -16.89 -5.55
N LEU A 37 2.60 -16.72 -4.62
CA LEU A 37 2.76 -17.15 -3.22
C LEU A 37 2.90 -18.67 -3.14
N LEU A 38 2.00 -19.41 -3.77
CA LEU A 38 2.01 -20.87 -3.76
C LEU A 38 3.28 -21.44 -4.42
N GLN A 39 3.71 -20.90 -5.57
CA GLN A 39 4.98 -21.27 -6.22
C GLN A 39 6.20 -20.97 -5.33
N SER A 40 6.10 -19.94 -4.48
CA SER A 40 7.11 -19.59 -3.47
C SER A 40 7.00 -20.41 -2.19
N LYS A 41 6.16 -21.45 -2.16
CA LYS A 41 5.88 -22.31 -0.99
C LYS A 41 5.32 -21.55 0.21
N ILE A 42 4.59 -20.47 -0.05
CA ILE A 42 3.86 -19.71 0.97
C ILE A 42 2.39 -20.03 0.82
N GLN A 43 1.78 -20.58 1.87
CA GLN A 43 0.34 -20.82 1.91
C GLN A 43 -0.38 -19.52 2.31
N PRO A 44 -1.16 -18.88 1.42
CA PRO A 44 -1.93 -17.71 1.80
C PRO A 44 -3.05 -18.08 2.77
N VAL A 45 -3.37 -17.19 3.69
CA VAL A 45 -4.52 -17.34 4.61
C VAL A 45 -5.85 -17.11 3.90
N TYR A 46 -5.81 -16.49 2.72
CA TYR A 46 -6.97 -16.17 1.89
C TYR A 46 -6.51 -15.87 0.45
N ALA A 47 -7.37 -16.16 -0.53
CA ALA A 47 -7.16 -15.77 -1.93
C ALA A 47 -8.46 -15.24 -2.53
N VAL A 48 -8.34 -14.14 -3.28
CA VAL A 48 -9.44 -13.52 -4.03
C VAL A 48 -8.97 -13.11 -5.41
N GLY A 49 -9.89 -13.16 -6.37
CA GLY A 49 -9.68 -12.75 -7.75
C GLY A 49 -10.72 -13.39 -8.66
N ASP A 50 -10.87 -12.87 -9.87
CA ASP A 50 -11.53 -13.63 -10.95
C ASP A 50 -10.55 -14.55 -11.70
N PHE A 51 -9.25 -14.37 -11.44
CA PHE A 51 -8.13 -15.15 -11.99
C PHE A 51 -8.08 -15.12 -13.52
N ASP A 52 -8.52 -14.02 -14.13
CA ASP A 52 -8.44 -13.80 -15.59
C ASP A 52 -6.99 -13.69 -16.11
N SER A 53 -6.05 -13.38 -15.21
CA SER A 53 -4.64 -13.15 -15.49
C SER A 53 -3.75 -14.39 -15.41
N VAL A 54 -4.34 -15.56 -15.12
CA VAL A 54 -3.67 -16.87 -15.08
C VAL A 54 -4.30 -17.83 -16.10
N THR A 55 -3.56 -18.84 -16.53
CA THR A 55 -4.09 -19.86 -17.46
C THR A 55 -5.11 -20.77 -16.78
N ILE A 56 -5.87 -21.54 -17.57
CA ILE A 56 -6.82 -22.53 -17.04
C ILE A 56 -6.10 -23.57 -16.18
N GLU A 57 -4.91 -24.02 -16.61
CA GLU A 57 -4.08 -24.97 -15.88
C GLU A 57 -3.54 -24.38 -14.58
N GLU A 58 -3.11 -23.12 -14.60
CA GLU A 58 -2.68 -22.40 -13.40
C GLU A 58 -3.84 -22.24 -12.42
N LYS A 59 -5.04 -21.88 -12.88
CA LYS A 59 -6.22 -21.77 -12.04
C LYS A 59 -6.57 -23.10 -11.37
N GLN A 60 -6.66 -24.18 -12.15
CA GLN A 60 -6.89 -25.54 -11.61
C GLN A 60 -5.81 -25.93 -10.59
N TRP A 61 -4.56 -25.57 -10.85
CA TRP A 61 -3.44 -25.84 -9.94
C TRP A 61 -3.55 -25.09 -8.61
N ILE A 62 -4.07 -23.85 -8.62
CA ILE A 62 -4.35 -23.05 -7.41
C ILE A 62 -5.54 -23.65 -6.65
N GLU A 63 -6.65 -23.94 -7.34
CA GLU A 63 -7.88 -24.49 -6.75
C GLU A 63 -7.64 -25.85 -6.07
N ALA A 64 -6.72 -26.67 -6.61
CA ALA A 64 -6.30 -27.93 -6.00
C ALA A 64 -5.51 -27.77 -4.68
N ARG A 65 -5.03 -26.56 -4.36
CA ARG A 65 -4.16 -26.27 -3.20
C ARG A 65 -4.80 -25.33 -2.18
N MET A 66 -5.81 -24.57 -2.57
CA MET A 66 -6.51 -23.67 -1.67
C MET A 66 -7.88 -23.28 -2.21
N ASN A 67 -8.77 -22.95 -1.27
CA ASN A 67 -10.03 -22.32 -1.61
C ASN A 67 -9.78 -20.90 -2.08
N ILE A 68 -10.44 -20.54 -3.17
CA ILE A 68 -10.41 -19.22 -3.77
C ILE A 68 -11.80 -18.61 -3.64
N GLU A 69 -11.87 -17.35 -3.23
CA GLU A 69 -13.12 -16.59 -3.33
C GLU A 69 -13.18 -15.85 -4.66
N THR A 70 -14.03 -16.34 -5.57
CA THR A 70 -14.26 -15.71 -6.87
C THR A 70 -15.25 -14.56 -6.71
N MET A 71 -14.82 -13.35 -7.08
CA MET A 71 -15.73 -12.21 -7.12
C MET A 71 -16.60 -12.26 -8.40
N PRO A 72 -17.91 -11.95 -8.31
CA PRO A 72 -18.72 -11.75 -9.50
C PRO A 72 -18.17 -10.59 -10.33
N LYS A 73 -18.06 -10.80 -11.65
CA LYS A 73 -17.54 -9.79 -12.60
C LYS A 73 -18.31 -8.47 -12.62
N GLU A 74 -19.54 -8.46 -12.12
CA GLU A 74 -20.46 -7.32 -12.12
C GLU A 74 -20.46 -6.52 -10.80
N LYS A 75 -19.49 -6.74 -9.89
CA LYS A 75 -19.38 -5.93 -8.67
C LYS A 75 -18.51 -4.69 -8.90
N ASP A 76 -18.95 -3.56 -8.33
CA ASP A 76 -18.26 -2.26 -8.37
C ASP A 76 -16.97 -2.18 -7.52
N VAL A 77 -16.39 -3.33 -7.12
CA VAL A 77 -15.27 -3.40 -6.17
C VAL A 77 -14.13 -4.20 -6.80
N THR A 78 -12.93 -3.62 -6.83
CA THR A 78 -11.73 -4.31 -7.33
C THR A 78 -11.30 -5.42 -6.37
N ASP A 79 -10.64 -6.47 -6.88
CA ASP A 79 -10.14 -7.59 -6.06
C ASP A 79 -9.20 -7.11 -4.95
N LEU A 80 -8.39 -6.08 -5.22
CA LEU A 80 -7.53 -5.46 -4.21
C LEU A 80 -8.35 -4.78 -3.10
N ALA A 81 -9.40 -4.02 -3.45
CA ALA A 81 -10.26 -3.38 -2.47
C ALA A 81 -10.96 -4.41 -1.59
N TYR A 82 -11.44 -5.49 -2.20
CA TYR A 82 -12.06 -6.59 -1.48
C TYR A 82 -11.08 -7.33 -0.56
N ALA A 83 -9.86 -7.60 -1.03
CA ALA A 83 -8.81 -8.20 -0.22
C ALA A 83 -8.48 -7.36 1.01
N VAL A 84 -8.44 -6.03 0.88
CA VAL A 84 -8.25 -5.10 2.01
C VAL A 84 -9.41 -5.19 2.98
N GLN A 85 -10.64 -5.15 2.48
CA GLN A 85 -11.85 -5.30 3.31
C GLN A 85 -11.82 -6.61 4.09
N LYS A 86 -11.55 -7.73 3.42
CA LYS A 86 -11.44 -9.06 4.04
C LYS A 86 -10.33 -9.12 5.09
N ALA A 87 -9.17 -8.52 4.83
CA ALA A 87 -8.11 -8.43 5.83
C ALA A 87 -8.58 -7.71 7.11
N LEU A 88 -9.33 -6.62 6.97
CA LEU A 88 -9.88 -5.88 8.11
C LEU A 88 -10.92 -6.70 8.88
N GLU A 89 -11.82 -7.39 8.18
CA GLU A 89 -12.82 -8.31 8.75
C GLU A 89 -12.17 -9.47 9.52
N MET A 90 -11.06 -10.01 9.00
CA MET A 90 -10.23 -11.03 9.69
C MET A 90 -9.48 -10.49 10.91
N GLY A 91 -9.60 -9.19 11.21
CA GLY A 91 -9.06 -8.55 12.41
C GLY A 91 -7.64 -8.00 12.26
N TYR A 92 -7.05 -7.99 11.07
CA TYR A 92 -5.73 -7.38 10.85
C TYR A 92 -5.79 -5.85 11.01
N LYS A 93 -4.78 -5.28 11.68
CA LYS A 93 -4.71 -3.83 11.94
C LYS A 93 -3.69 -3.08 11.09
N LYS A 94 -2.85 -3.80 10.35
CA LYS A 94 -1.83 -3.25 9.45
C LYS A 94 -1.81 -4.08 8.17
N ILE A 95 -1.94 -3.42 7.03
CA ILE A 95 -2.00 -4.06 5.72
C ILE A 95 -0.85 -3.54 4.88
N LYS A 96 -0.11 -4.44 4.25
CA LYS A 96 0.98 -4.10 3.32
C LYS A 96 0.69 -4.72 1.97
N ILE A 97 0.52 -3.89 0.96
CA ILE A 97 0.18 -4.30 -0.39
C ILE A 97 1.44 -4.26 -1.24
N TYR A 98 1.70 -5.34 -1.96
CA TYR A 98 2.83 -5.53 -2.85
C TYR A 98 2.35 -5.90 -4.25
N GLY A 99 3.13 -5.55 -5.27
CA GLY A 99 2.82 -5.93 -6.66
C GLY A 99 1.69 -5.12 -7.30
N ALA A 100 1.30 -3.99 -6.68
CA ALA A 100 0.33 -3.03 -7.21
C ALA A 100 0.97 -1.92 -8.07
N THR A 101 2.27 -2.01 -8.37
CA THR A 101 3.02 -1.08 -9.23
C THR A 101 3.82 -1.85 -10.30
N GLY A 102 4.40 -1.14 -11.27
CA GLY A 102 5.24 -1.73 -12.31
C GLY A 102 4.49 -2.43 -13.45
N GLY A 103 3.20 -2.15 -13.61
CA GLY A 103 2.34 -2.67 -14.67
C GLY A 103 1.44 -1.58 -15.25
N ARG A 104 0.15 -1.90 -15.46
CA ARG A 104 -0.82 -0.92 -15.95
C ARG A 104 -0.98 0.23 -14.94
N LEU A 105 -1.00 1.47 -15.44
CA LEU A 105 -1.05 2.67 -14.60
C LEU A 105 -2.44 2.88 -13.97
N ASP A 106 -3.51 2.49 -14.65
CA ASP A 106 -4.87 2.50 -14.11
C ASP A 106 -5.00 1.62 -12.85
N HIS A 107 -4.36 0.45 -12.81
CA HIS A 107 -4.33 -0.40 -11.61
C HIS A 107 -3.60 0.31 -10.45
N PHE A 108 -2.46 0.96 -10.74
CA PHE A 108 -1.74 1.73 -9.73
C PHE A 108 -2.58 2.90 -9.22
N MET A 109 -3.20 3.67 -10.12
CA MET A 109 -4.09 4.77 -9.76
C MET A 109 -5.30 4.28 -8.96
N GLY A 110 -5.88 3.13 -9.30
CA GLY A 110 -6.92 2.47 -8.51
C GLY A 110 -6.47 2.11 -7.09
N ALA A 111 -5.25 1.58 -6.95
CA ALA A 111 -4.66 1.31 -5.63
C ALA A 111 -4.41 2.59 -4.81
N MET A 112 -4.12 3.72 -5.46
CA MET A 112 -4.05 5.02 -4.77
C MET A 112 -5.44 5.47 -4.31
N GLN A 113 -6.45 5.39 -5.18
CA GLN A 113 -7.84 5.73 -4.84
C GLN A 113 -8.38 4.90 -3.67
N LEU A 114 -7.99 3.63 -3.59
CA LEU A 114 -8.31 2.75 -2.48
C LEU A 114 -7.90 3.33 -1.12
N LEU A 115 -6.69 3.92 -1.03
CA LEU A 115 -6.18 4.45 0.23
C LEU A 115 -7.08 5.56 0.78
N LYS A 116 -7.67 6.39 -0.10
CA LYS A 116 -8.54 7.51 0.29
C LYS A 116 -10.02 7.16 0.39
N HIS A 117 -10.39 5.90 0.14
CA HIS A 117 -11.77 5.45 0.28
C HIS A 117 -12.26 5.65 1.72
N ALA A 118 -13.54 6.00 1.91
CA ALA A 118 -14.10 6.35 3.21
C ALA A 118 -13.89 5.25 4.28
N ASP A 119 -13.99 3.98 3.88
CA ASP A 119 -13.79 2.83 4.76
C ASP A 119 -12.33 2.58 5.16
N PHE A 120 -11.39 3.11 4.38
CA PHE A 120 -9.97 2.75 4.45
C PHE A 120 -9.04 3.91 4.87
N LYS A 121 -9.46 5.17 4.70
CA LYS A 121 -8.62 6.36 4.92
C LYS A 121 -7.99 6.46 6.31
N ASP A 122 -8.65 5.92 7.33
CA ASP A 122 -8.16 5.92 8.72
C ASP A 122 -7.48 4.59 9.12
N LYS A 123 -7.25 3.69 8.16
CA LYS A 123 -6.63 2.38 8.38
C LYS A 123 -5.14 2.44 8.03
N LYS A 124 -4.35 1.58 8.67
CA LYS A 124 -2.88 1.50 8.45
C LYS A 124 -2.58 0.62 7.24
N ILE A 125 -2.74 1.18 6.04
CA ILE A 125 -2.50 0.52 4.76
C ILE A 125 -1.28 1.15 4.08
N GLN A 126 -0.38 0.33 3.56
CA GLN A 126 0.80 0.78 2.83
C GLN A 126 0.91 0.09 1.47
N LEU A 127 1.08 0.85 0.39
CA LEU A 127 1.54 0.33 -0.90
C LEU A 127 3.07 0.32 -0.89
N ILE A 128 3.68 -0.82 -1.19
CA ILE A 128 5.13 -0.99 -1.10
C ILE A 128 5.64 -1.66 -2.37
N ASP A 129 6.61 -1.01 -2.99
CA ASP A 129 7.38 -1.57 -4.09
C ASP A 129 8.88 -1.58 -3.75
N GLN A 130 9.73 -1.88 -4.73
CA GLN A 130 11.19 -1.97 -4.56
C GLN A 130 11.82 -0.67 -4.04
N ARG A 131 11.26 0.48 -4.40
CA ARG A 131 11.82 1.81 -4.19
C ARG A 131 10.94 2.72 -3.34
N ASN A 132 9.65 2.43 -3.19
CA ASN A 132 8.65 3.31 -2.64
C ASN A 132 7.87 2.66 -1.49
N VAL A 133 7.46 3.49 -0.53
CA VAL A 133 6.41 3.19 0.45
C VAL A 133 5.44 4.36 0.46
N ILE A 134 4.19 4.08 0.11
CA ILE A 134 3.11 5.05 0.05
C ILE A 134 2.11 4.75 1.16
N GLU A 135 1.69 5.79 1.88
CA GLU A 135 0.56 5.75 2.82
C GLU A 135 -0.25 7.05 2.73
N LEU A 136 -1.54 6.98 3.10
CA LEU A 136 -2.37 8.18 3.25
C LEU A 136 -2.21 8.72 4.68
N LEU A 137 -2.15 10.05 4.80
CA LEU A 137 -2.26 10.78 6.05
C LEU A 137 -3.61 11.50 6.09
N THR A 138 -4.31 11.35 7.21
CA THR A 138 -5.46 12.16 7.62
C THR A 138 -5.03 13.13 8.74
N PRO A 139 -5.85 14.12 9.12
CA PRO A 139 -5.44 15.13 10.10
C PRO A 139 -4.93 14.52 11.41
N GLY A 140 -3.81 15.03 11.90
CA GLY A 140 -3.14 14.55 13.10
C GLY A 140 -1.62 14.75 13.10
N THR A 141 -1.01 14.36 14.22
CA THR A 141 0.44 14.45 14.44
C THR A 141 1.11 13.09 14.26
N TYR A 142 2.18 13.06 13.46
CA TYR A 142 2.93 11.85 13.16
C TYR A 142 4.42 12.06 13.45
N THR A 143 4.93 11.36 14.45
CA THR A 143 6.38 11.31 14.72
C THR A 143 7.01 10.15 13.94
N LYS A 144 8.10 10.43 13.23
CA LYS A 144 8.86 9.45 12.45
C LYS A 144 10.30 9.40 12.95
N ARG A 145 10.72 8.23 13.40
CA ARG A 145 12.15 7.92 13.52
C ARG A 145 12.71 7.65 12.13
N VAL A 146 13.72 8.42 11.74
CA VAL A 146 14.23 8.43 10.36
C VAL A 146 14.87 7.11 10.01
N LYS A 147 14.44 6.54 8.88
CA LYS A 147 15.01 5.31 8.32
C LYS A 147 15.78 5.67 7.06
N ARG A 148 17.11 5.72 7.16
CA ARG A 148 18.06 6.01 6.07
C ARG A 148 17.96 5.09 4.84
N ARG A 149 17.12 4.03 4.88
CA ARG A 149 16.79 3.20 3.71
C ARG A 149 16.08 4.00 2.60
N TYR A 150 15.32 5.03 2.95
CA TYR A 150 14.62 5.90 2.02
C TYR A 150 15.11 7.34 2.27
N PRO A 151 16.05 7.85 1.47
CA PRO A 151 16.60 9.19 1.66
C PRO A 151 15.57 10.28 1.37
N TYR A 152 14.58 10.00 0.51
CA TYR A 152 13.58 10.98 0.09
C TYR A 152 12.22 10.74 0.74
N ILE A 153 11.49 11.82 0.97
CA ILE A 153 10.10 11.84 1.40
C ILE A 153 9.35 12.97 0.71
N SER A 154 8.17 12.65 0.19
CA SER A 154 7.28 13.59 -0.50
C SER A 154 5.90 13.57 0.13
N PHE A 155 5.21 14.70 0.09
CA PHE A 155 3.81 14.84 0.46
C PHE A 155 3.02 15.33 -0.74
N ILE A 156 1.97 14.62 -1.15
CA ILE A 156 1.17 14.95 -2.33
C ILE A 156 -0.27 15.23 -1.88
N PRO A 157 -0.80 16.44 -2.11
CA PRO A 157 -2.18 16.77 -1.76
C PRO A 157 -3.18 15.89 -2.48
N VAL A 158 -4.14 15.37 -1.71
CA VAL A 158 -5.30 14.62 -2.20
C VAL A 158 -6.55 15.49 -2.20
N THR A 159 -6.54 16.55 -1.41
CA THR A 159 -7.60 17.56 -1.26
C THR A 159 -7.02 18.95 -1.52
N ASP A 160 -7.86 19.87 -1.97
CA ASP A 160 -7.44 21.25 -2.28
C ASP A 160 -7.27 22.16 -1.05
N TYR A 161 -7.49 21.61 0.14
CA TYR A 161 -7.46 22.35 1.40
C TYR A 161 -6.49 21.75 2.43
N ALA A 162 -5.42 21.09 1.99
CA ALA A 162 -4.49 20.47 2.93
C ALA A 162 -3.58 21.52 3.58
N THR A 163 -3.44 21.49 4.90
CA THR A 163 -2.55 22.41 5.64
C THR A 163 -1.51 21.62 6.45
N LEU A 164 -0.22 21.86 6.19
CA LEU A 164 0.89 21.01 6.64
C LEU A 164 1.99 21.80 7.38
N SER A 165 2.42 21.29 8.53
CA SER A 165 3.68 21.68 9.19
C SER A 165 4.65 20.50 9.23
N LEU A 166 5.94 20.78 9.02
CA LEU A 166 7.04 19.81 8.96
C LEU A 166 8.21 20.30 9.82
N LYS A 167 8.65 19.48 10.79
CA LYS A 167 9.86 19.73 11.61
C LYS A 167 10.84 18.57 11.51
N GLY A 168 12.14 18.86 11.52
CA GLY A 168 13.20 17.85 11.38
C GLY A 168 13.46 17.41 9.93
N PHE A 169 12.96 18.19 8.96
CA PHE A 169 13.15 17.99 7.52
C PHE A 169 14.16 18.99 6.97
N LYS A 170 14.74 18.70 5.81
CA LYS A 170 15.62 19.63 5.07
C LYS A 170 14.85 20.88 4.64
N TYR A 171 13.61 20.69 4.17
CA TYR A 171 12.66 21.75 3.90
C TYR A 171 11.54 21.69 4.93
N GLU A 172 11.64 22.51 5.97
CA GLU A 172 10.61 22.64 7.00
C GLU A 172 9.44 23.48 6.50
N LEU A 173 8.26 23.26 7.08
CA LEU A 173 7.06 24.01 6.78
C LEU A 173 6.35 24.35 8.08
N ASP A 174 5.70 25.50 8.10
CA ASP A 174 4.84 25.90 9.18
C ASP A 174 3.49 26.38 8.63
N ASN A 175 2.43 25.65 8.95
CA ASN A 175 1.05 25.94 8.59
C ASN A 175 0.87 26.23 7.08
N LYS A 176 1.55 25.45 6.23
CA LYS A 176 1.54 25.68 4.78
C LYS A 176 0.29 25.08 4.14
N HIS A 177 -0.50 25.92 3.49
CA HIS A 177 -1.61 25.50 2.64
C HIS A 177 -1.10 24.88 1.33
N LEU A 178 -1.73 23.79 0.90
CA LEU A 178 -1.40 22.99 -0.28
C LEU A 178 -2.68 22.58 -1.01
N GLU A 179 -2.73 22.92 -2.30
CA GLU A 179 -3.80 22.55 -3.23
C GLU A 179 -3.40 21.33 -4.07
N GLN A 180 -4.36 20.61 -4.68
CA GLN A 180 -4.00 19.58 -5.66
C GLN A 180 -3.25 20.19 -6.84
N GLY A 181 -2.19 19.51 -7.27
CA GLY A 181 -1.27 20.02 -8.27
C GLY A 181 -0.05 20.75 -7.68
N ALA A 182 -0.04 21.05 -6.38
CA ALA A 182 1.15 21.60 -5.73
C ALA A 182 2.32 20.59 -5.75
N THR A 183 3.49 21.06 -6.18
CA THR A 183 4.74 20.28 -6.25
C THR A 183 5.78 20.65 -5.20
N LEU A 184 5.48 21.67 -4.38
CA LEU A 184 6.38 22.23 -3.35
C LEU A 184 6.96 21.16 -2.41
N THR A 185 6.16 20.14 -2.08
CA THR A 185 6.44 19.12 -1.08
C THR A 185 7.00 17.82 -1.66
N ILE A 186 7.49 17.85 -2.89
CA ILE A 186 8.16 16.73 -3.55
C ILE A 186 9.66 16.74 -3.24
N SER A 187 10.24 15.54 -3.05
CA SER A 187 11.70 15.34 -2.89
C SER A 187 12.31 16.05 -1.68
N ASN A 188 11.60 16.05 -0.55
CA ASN A 188 12.15 16.48 0.72
C ASN A 188 13.07 15.40 1.30
N GLU A 189 13.89 15.78 2.28
CA GLU A 189 14.85 14.91 2.95
C GLU A 189 14.73 15.09 4.48
N PHE A 190 15.24 14.13 5.23
CA PHE A 190 15.32 14.27 6.69
C PHE A 190 16.61 15.00 7.08
N LYS A 191 16.49 16.00 7.95
CA LYS A 191 17.62 16.72 8.54
C LYS A 191 18.09 16.04 9.82
N ASP A 192 17.13 15.71 10.69
CA ASP A 192 17.38 15.16 12.02
C ASP A 192 17.07 13.65 12.09
N ASN A 193 17.34 13.01 13.23
CA ASN A 193 17.02 11.59 13.43
C ASN A 193 15.54 11.32 13.72
N ASP A 194 14.83 12.37 14.15
CA ASP A 194 13.41 12.37 14.43
C ASP A 194 12.77 13.51 13.65
N ALA A 195 11.61 13.25 13.07
CA ALA A 195 10.86 14.21 12.29
C ALA A 195 9.39 14.19 12.70
N GLU A 196 8.76 15.36 12.69
CA GLU A 196 7.36 15.55 13.04
C GLU A 196 6.59 16.09 11.84
N ILE A 197 5.50 15.41 11.51
CA ILE A 197 4.55 15.81 10.48
C ILE A 197 3.25 16.16 11.21
N LEU A 198 2.78 17.39 11.06
CA LEU A 198 1.47 17.81 11.54
C LEU A 198 0.60 18.16 10.33
N LEU A 199 -0.38 17.30 10.06
CA LEU A 199 -1.43 17.57 9.07
C LEU A 199 -2.61 18.19 9.81
N HIS A 200 -2.84 19.48 9.62
CA HIS A 200 -3.90 20.22 10.31
C HIS A 200 -5.28 19.87 9.75
N GLU A 201 -5.37 19.76 8.42
CA GLU A 201 -6.61 19.48 7.69
C GLU A 201 -6.30 18.88 6.31
N GLY A 202 -7.31 18.32 5.66
CA GLY A 202 -7.20 17.67 4.35
C GLY A 202 -6.57 16.28 4.41
N MET A 203 -6.12 15.79 3.25
CA MET A 203 -5.48 14.49 3.09
C MET A 203 -4.24 14.61 2.22
N LEU A 204 -3.18 13.87 2.58
CA LEU A 204 -1.93 13.82 1.83
C LEU A 204 -1.50 12.37 1.59
N TYR A 205 -1.00 12.06 0.39
CA TYR A 205 -0.14 10.89 0.23
C TYR A 205 1.25 11.22 0.75
N GLN A 206 1.77 10.41 1.66
CA GLN A 206 3.16 10.45 2.06
C GLN A 206 3.91 9.33 1.33
N ILE A 207 4.89 9.71 0.51
CA ILE A 207 5.71 8.77 -0.26
C ILE A 207 7.14 8.83 0.25
N ARG A 208 7.66 7.72 0.75
CA ARG A 208 9.09 7.57 1.05
C ARG A 208 9.74 6.79 -0.08
N SER A 209 10.80 7.33 -0.67
CA SER A 209 11.38 6.80 -1.91
C SER A 209 12.92 6.78 -1.88
N LYS A 210 13.49 6.12 -2.88
CA LYS A 210 14.94 6.04 -3.17
C LYS A 210 15.15 5.79 -4.67
N ASP A 211 16.33 6.12 -5.16
CA ASP A 211 16.77 5.77 -6.52
C ASP A 211 17.30 4.33 -6.63
#